data_AF-A0A9X3EKS1-F1
#
_entry.id   AF-A0A9X3EKS1-F1
#
_cell.length_a   1.000
_cell.length_b   1.000
_cell.length_c   1.000
_cell.angle_alpha   90.00
_cell.angle_beta   90.00
_cell.angle_gamma   90.00
#
_symmetry.space_group_name_H-M   'P 1'
#
loop_
_entity.id
_entity.type
_entity.pdbx_description
1 polymer ?
#
loop_
_entity_poly.entity_id
_entity_poly.type
_entity_poly.pdbx_seq_one_letter_code
_entity_poly.pdbx_strand_id
1 'polypeptide(L)'
;MGRLRDVGLVVIAALACDPVVREAAPEAMASPMAAPATAAEKAARKQAKAEKKKAGKIARGEAMLPDGRKKAGGKQAKAKQAKQAKQEKAEQAKQAKVVPSSPSPTAPGGPPLPPCPPENVLTWRSFGAGFLLTWCTGCHSSALAEDARQGAPQAVDFDTYALYKPFERLVYERAVTEAHAIAVDPDAAASPMPPAGLVPAADRERLAQWIACGSPAPH
;
A
#
# COMPACT_ATOMS: atom_id res chain seq x y z
N MET A 1 -11.95 -29.17 58.43
CA MET A 1 -12.56 -27.86 58.73
C MET A 1 -12.12 -26.91 57.61
N GLY A 2 -12.86 -26.57 56.55
CA GLY A 2 -14.30 -26.57 56.29
C GLY A 2 -14.76 -25.13 56.03
N ARG A 3 -14.91 -24.72 54.76
CA ARG A 3 -15.81 -23.66 54.21
C ARG A 3 -15.56 -23.51 52.69
N LEU A 4 -16.43 -24.08 51.84
CA LEU A 4 -17.61 -23.45 51.19
C LEU A 4 -17.20 -22.19 50.37
N ARG A 5 -16.94 -22.27 49.05
CA ARG A 5 -17.89 -22.35 47.91
C ARG A 5 -19.08 -21.40 48.07
N ASP A 6 -19.02 -20.27 47.37
CA ASP A 6 -20.21 -19.54 46.96
C ASP A 6 -20.17 -19.28 45.45
N VAL A 7 -21.29 -19.59 44.82
CA VAL A 7 -21.52 -19.76 43.40
C VAL A 7 -22.39 -18.57 42.99
N GLY A 8 -21.78 -17.56 42.39
CA GLY A 8 -22.46 -16.37 41.90
C GLY A 8 -23.30 -16.66 40.65
N LEU A 9 -24.52 -17.11 40.90
CA LEU A 9 -25.77 -16.87 40.18
C LEU A 9 -25.67 -16.39 38.71
N VAL A 10 -25.96 -17.32 37.81
CA VAL A 10 -26.34 -17.08 36.42
C VAL A 10 -27.77 -16.53 36.39
N VAL A 11 -27.95 -15.29 35.92
CA VAL A 11 -29.28 -14.78 35.53
C VAL A 11 -29.41 -14.93 34.01
N ILE A 12 -30.10 -16.00 33.62
CA ILE A 12 -30.65 -16.19 32.29
C ILE A 12 -31.90 -15.33 32.20
N ALA A 13 -31.85 -14.22 31.46
CA ALA A 13 -33.04 -13.53 30.99
C ALA A 13 -33.26 -13.92 29.52
N ALA A 14 -34.18 -14.86 29.32
CA ALA A 14 -34.73 -15.21 28.03
C ALA A 14 -36.05 -14.45 27.79
N LEU A 15 -36.34 -14.24 26.50
CA LEU A 15 -37.66 -13.99 25.90
C LEU A 15 -38.23 -12.55 25.96
N ALA A 16 -38.15 -11.88 24.82
CA ALA A 16 -39.36 -11.49 24.10
C ALA A 16 -39.11 -11.61 22.58
N CYS A 17 -40.04 -12.27 21.91
CA CYS A 17 -40.15 -12.35 20.46
C CYS A 17 -40.57 -10.98 19.91
N ASP A 18 -39.92 -10.52 18.85
CA ASP A 18 -40.46 -9.49 17.98
C ASP A 18 -40.24 -9.93 16.52
N PRO A 19 -41.26 -10.51 15.85
CA PRO A 19 -41.22 -10.75 14.43
C PRO A 19 -41.87 -9.56 13.71
N VAL A 20 -41.08 -8.53 13.42
CA VAL A 20 -41.42 -7.58 12.34
C VAL A 20 -40.47 -7.83 11.18
N VAL A 21 -40.89 -8.79 10.36
CA VAL A 21 -40.50 -8.88 8.96
C VAL A 21 -41.01 -7.61 8.29
N ARG A 22 -40.13 -6.63 8.11
CA ARG A 22 -40.35 -5.54 7.17
C ARG A 22 -39.49 -5.83 5.95
N GLU A 23 -40.13 -6.52 5.00
CA GLU A 23 -39.68 -6.71 3.65
C GLU A 23 -39.52 -5.33 3.00
N ALA A 24 -38.31 -4.78 3.07
CA ALA A 24 -37.93 -3.61 2.30
C ALA A 24 -37.53 -4.09 0.91
N ALA A 25 -38.45 -3.91 -0.04
CA ALA A 25 -38.14 -3.98 -1.46
C ALA A 25 -36.90 -3.11 -1.75
N PRO A 26 -35.99 -3.55 -2.64
CA PRO A 26 -34.93 -2.68 -3.12
C PRO A 26 -35.56 -1.60 -4.00
N GLU A 27 -35.78 -0.41 -3.45
CA GLU A 27 -35.88 0.80 -4.28
C GLU A 27 -34.57 0.91 -5.05
N ALA A 28 -34.69 0.72 -6.36
CA ALA A 28 -33.66 1.04 -7.32
C ALA A 28 -33.28 2.52 -7.15
N MET A 29 -32.20 2.76 -6.42
CA MET A 29 -31.49 4.03 -6.42
C MET A 29 -30.89 4.21 -7.81
N ALA A 30 -31.71 4.71 -8.73
CA ALA A 30 -31.26 5.30 -9.97
C ALA A 30 -30.28 6.42 -9.60
N SER A 31 -28.99 6.17 -9.79
CA SER A 31 -27.97 7.22 -9.73
C SER A 31 -28.39 8.35 -10.66
N PRO A 32 -28.44 9.61 -10.20
CA PRO A 32 -28.64 10.73 -11.10
C PRO A 32 -27.48 10.73 -12.09
N MET A 33 -27.77 10.47 -13.36
CA MET A 33 -26.78 10.65 -14.42
C MET A 33 -26.31 12.09 -14.36
N ALA A 34 -25.01 12.29 -14.15
CA ALA A 34 -24.40 13.61 -14.11
C ALA A 34 -24.78 14.37 -15.38
N ALA A 35 -25.48 15.50 -15.20
CA ALA A 35 -25.85 16.37 -16.30
C ALA A 35 -24.59 16.84 -17.05
N PRO A 36 -24.62 16.94 -18.39
CA PRO A 36 -23.48 17.44 -19.14
C PRO A 36 -23.15 18.86 -18.70
N ALA A 37 -21.88 19.10 -18.36
CA ALA A 37 -21.38 20.42 -17.98
C ALA A 37 -21.86 21.48 -18.99
N THR A 38 -22.51 22.52 -18.46
CA THR A 38 -23.12 23.58 -19.26
C THR A 38 -22.06 24.32 -20.08
N ALA A 39 -22.47 24.94 -21.18
CA ALA A 39 -21.56 25.72 -22.04
C ALA A 39 -20.84 26.84 -21.26
N ALA A 40 -21.47 27.37 -20.20
CA ALA A 40 -20.89 28.38 -19.31
C ALA A 40 -19.70 27.82 -18.50
N GLU A 41 -19.80 26.59 -17.98
CA GLU A 41 -18.72 25.98 -17.19
C GLU A 41 -17.52 25.59 -18.07
N LYS A 42 -17.76 25.18 -19.32
CA LYS A 42 -16.70 24.95 -20.32
C LYS A 42 -15.96 26.25 -20.69
N ALA A 43 -16.64 27.40 -20.68
CA ALA A 43 -16.02 28.69 -20.95
C ALA A 43 -15.10 29.14 -19.81
N ALA A 44 -15.54 28.98 -18.55
CA ALA A 44 -14.72 29.32 -17.37
C ALA A 44 -13.43 28.48 -17.30
N ARG A 45 -13.50 27.18 -17.61
CA ARG A 45 -12.31 26.29 -17.60
C ARG A 45 -11.29 26.61 -18.69
N LYS A 46 -11.71 27.24 -19.81
CA LYS A 46 -10.79 27.72 -20.85
C LYS A 46 -10.04 28.98 -20.42
N GLN A 47 -10.70 29.91 -19.72
CA GLN A 47 -10.06 31.14 -19.24
C GLN A 47 -8.99 30.86 -18.18
N ALA A 48 -9.25 29.95 -17.23
CA ALA A 48 -8.26 29.56 -16.20
C ALA A 48 -6.99 28.89 -16.78
N LYS A 49 -7.08 28.24 -17.95
CA LYS A 49 -5.92 27.64 -18.62
C LYS A 49 -5.09 28.65 -19.41
N ALA A 50 -5.67 29.78 -19.83
CA ALA A 50 -4.96 30.82 -20.56
C ALA A 50 -4.03 31.64 -19.63
N GLU A 51 -4.46 31.91 -18.40
CA GLU A 51 -3.64 32.68 -17.44
C GLU A 51 -2.39 31.91 -16.96
N LYS A 52 -2.50 30.60 -16.71
CA LYS A 52 -1.34 29.79 -16.29
C LYS A 52 -0.23 29.71 -17.35
N LYS A 53 -0.55 29.84 -18.64
CA LYS A 53 0.47 29.89 -19.71
C LYS A 53 1.22 31.22 -19.76
N LYS A 54 0.66 32.33 -19.25
CA LYS A 54 1.30 33.64 -19.27
C LYS A 54 2.34 33.79 -18.15
N ALA A 55 2.15 33.12 -17.02
CA ALA A 55 3.09 33.15 -15.89
C ALA A 55 4.38 32.33 -16.10
N GLY A 56 4.33 31.24 -16.89
CA GLY A 56 5.50 30.37 -17.10
C GLY A 56 6.59 30.93 -18.03
N LYS A 57 6.34 32.04 -18.74
CA LYS A 57 7.28 32.57 -19.75
C LYS A 57 8.27 33.62 -19.20
N ILE A 58 8.11 34.06 -17.95
CA ILE A 58 8.97 35.13 -17.36
C ILE A 58 10.18 34.54 -16.60
N ALA A 59 10.20 33.25 -16.28
CA ALA A 59 11.24 32.62 -15.46
C ALA A 59 12.41 31.98 -16.25
N ARG A 60 12.73 32.48 -17.45
CA ARG A 60 13.81 31.91 -18.30
C ARG A 60 14.82 32.96 -18.78
N GLY A 61 15.10 33.98 -17.97
CA GLY A 61 16.32 34.79 -18.06
C GLY A 61 17.42 34.13 -17.22
N GLU A 62 18.42 33.55 -17.86
CA GLU A 62 19.75 34.17 -18.06
C GLU A 62 20.59 34.19 -16.78
N ALA A 63 21.39 33.12 -16.60
CA ALA A 63 22.55 33.13 -15.72
C ALA A 63 23.67 32.36 -16.42
N MET A 64 24.42 33.11 -17.21
CA MET A 64 25.68 32.73 -17.84
C MET A 64 26.78 32.77 -16.78
N LEU A 65 27.44 31.64 -16.50
CA LEU A 65 28.62 31.58 -15.64
C LEU A 65 29.82 31.01 -16.43
N PRO A 66 31.01 31.62 -16.31
CA PRO A 66 32.15 31.30 -17.15
C PRO A 66 32.99 30.12 -16.67
N ASP A 67 33.68 29.58 -17.67
CA ASP A 67 34.84 28.70 -17.74
C ASP A 67 35.73 28.50 -16.50
N GLY A 68 36.24 27.26 -16.40
CA GLY A 68 37.62 27.02 -15.98
C GLY A 68 37.84 26.22 -14.70
N ARG A 69 37.95 24.88 -14.82
CA ARG A 69 38.96 24.13 -14.04
C ARG A 69 39.22 22.73 -14.59
N LYS A 70 40.35 22.59 -15.29
CA LYS A 70 41.07 21.32 -15.47
C LYS A 70 41.46 20.75 -14.10
N LYS A 71 41.04 19.53 -13.79
CA LYS A 71 41.76 18.66 -12.83
C LYS A 71 42.01 17.30 -13.45
N ALA A 72 43.29 17.08 -13.75
CA ALA A 72 43.87 15.76 -13.93
C ALA A 72 43.79 14.99 -12.61
N GLY A 73 43.37 13.72 -12.65
CA GLY A 73 43.29 12.89 -11.46
C GLY A 73 42.70 11.49 -11.69
N GLY A 74 42.85 10.93 -12.89
CA GLY A 74 42.52 9.53 -13.14
C GLY A 74 43.74 8.65 -12.90
N LYS A 75 43.64 7.67 -11.99
CA LYS A 75 44.13 6.27 -12.19
C LYS A 75 44.11 5.34 -10.96
N GLN A 76 43.84 5.79 -9.73
CA GLN A 76 44.03 4.90 -8.55
C GLN A 76 42.77 4.24 -7.97
N ALA A 77 41.55 4.56 -8.43
CA ALA A 77 40.32 3.99 -7.85
C ALA A 77 39.86 2.64 -8.46
N LYS A 78 40.42 2.21 -9.59
CA LYS A 78 39.89 1.04 -10.36
C LYS A 78 40.37 -0.34 -9.88
N ALA A 79 41.34 -0.43 -8.97
CA ALA A 79 41.88 -1.73 -8.53
C ALA A 79 41.17 -2.34 -7.30
N LYS A 80 40.40 -1.55 -6.52
CA LYS A 80 39.81 -2.02 -5.26
C LYS A 80 38.41 -2.63 -5.42
N GLN A 81 37.65 -2.23 -6.44
CA GLN A 81 36.27 -2.70 -6.66
C GLN A 81 36.18 -4.11 -7.30
N ALA A 82 37.24 -4.59 -7.96
CA ALA A 82 37.23 -5.92 -8.57
C ALA A 82 37.40 -7.09 -7.57
N LYS A 83 37.84 -6.81 -6.33
CA LYS A 83 38.02 -7.85 -5.30
C LYS A 83 36.77 -8.13 -4.47
N GLN A 84 35.87 -7.17 -4.32
CA GLN A 84 34.65 -7.34 -3.51
C GLN A 84 33.56 -8.15 -4.24
N ALA A 85 33.42 -7.98 -5.56
CA ALA A 85 32.44 -8.73 -6.36
C ALA A 85 32.71 -10.25 -6.47
N LYS A 86 33.90 -10.73 -6.08
CA LYS A 86 34.26 -12.16 -6.16
C LYS A 86 34.02 -12.93 -4.85
N GLN A 87 33.84 -12.23 -3.73
CA GLN A 87 33.58 -12.86 -2.43
C GLN A 87 32.08 -13.13 -2.20
N GLU A 88 31.19 -12.28 -2.72
CA GLU A 88 29.74 -12.47 -2.56
C GLU A 88 29.14 -13.62 -3.40
N LYS A 89 29.83 -14.03 -4.48
CA LYS A 89 29.34 -15.10 -5.38
C LYS A 89 29.64 -16.52 -4.88
N ALA A 90 30.47 -16.70 -3.86
CA ALA A 90 30.84 -18.02 -3.32
C ALA A 90 29.99 -18.46 -2.12
N GLU A 91 29.38 -17.51 -1.40
CA GLU A 91 28.58 -17.80 -0.20
C GLU A 91 27.14 -18.25 -0.54
N GLN A 92 26.61 -17.82 -1.70
CA GLN A 92 25.21 -18.08 -2.09
C GLN A 92 24.95 -19.47 -2.68
N ALA A 93 25.98 -20.30 -2.87
CA ALA A 93 25.87 -21.61 -3.51
C ALA A 93 25.69 -22.80 -2.54
N LYS A 94 25.61 -22.57 -1.22
CA LYS A 94 25.58 -23.66 -0.21
C LYS A 94 24.24 -23.89 0.50
N GLN A 95 23.20 -23.12 0.20
CA GLN A 95 21.90 -23.23 0.89
C GLN A 95 20.82 -23.76 -0.06
N ALA A 96 20.98 -24.99 -0.52
CA ALA A 96 19.96 -25.67 -1.31
C ALA A 96 19.92 -27.16 -1.00
N LYS A 97 19.64 -27.54 0.26
CA LYS A 97 19.16 -28.90 0.55
C LYS A 97 18.57 -29.11 1.95
N VAL A 98 17.37 -28.59 2.23
CA VAL A 98 16.46 -29.23 3.20
C VAL A 98 15.01 -28.89 2.84
N VAL A 99 14.19 -29.92 2.57
CA VAL A 99 12.73 -29.80 2.54
C VAL A 99 12.21 -30.41 3.85
N PRO A 100 11.42 -29.65 4.62
CA PRO A 100 10.28 -30.24 5.29
C PRO A 100 9.00 -29.44 5.01
N SER A 101 7.90 -30.19 4.84
CA SER A 101 6.54 -29.68 4.69
C SER A 101 6.05 -29.00 5.98
N SER A 102 5.70 -27.69 5.90
CA SER A 102 4.95 -26.85 6.88
C SER A 102 5.48 -26.79 8.33
N PRO A 103 5.56 -25.62 9.02
CA PRO A 103 4.83 -24.36 8.80
C PRO A 103 5.69 -23.22 8.23
N SER A 104 5.03 -22.21 7.67
CA SER A 104 5.61 -21.05 6.97
C SER A 104 6.89 -20.49 7.62
N PRO A 105 8.00 -20.35 6.87
CA PRO A 105 9.23 -19.76 7.38
C PRO A 105 9.02 -18.27 7.61
N THR A 106 9.25 -17.84 8.85
CA THR A 106 9.44 -16.46 9.26
C THR A 106 10.53 -15.85 8.38
N ALA A 107 10.15 -15.07 7.36
CA ALA A 107 11.08 -14.24 6.62
C ALA A 107 11.74 -13.27 7.64
N PRO A 108 13.08 -13.10 7.60
CA PRO A 108 13.78 -12.31 8.60
C PRO A 108 13.44 -10.83 8.39
N GLY A 109 12.68 -10.24 9.33
CA GLY A 109 12.72 -8.79 9.57
C GLY A 109 11.41 -8.02 9.65
N GLY A 110 10.24 -8.61 9.36
CA GLY A 110 8.95 -7.88 9.42
C GLY A 110 8.08 -8.19 10.65
N PRO A 111 7.21 -7.26 11.11
CA PRO A 111 6.30 -7.47 12.25
C PRO A 111 5.34 -8.63 11.97
N PRO A 112 5.11 -9.61 12.87
CA PRO A 112 4.38 -10.84 12.56
C PRO A 112 3.03 -10.60 11.84
N LEU A 113 2.72 -11.43 10.83
CA LEU A 113 1.38 -11.43 10.23
C LEU A 113 0.38 -12.03 11.23
N PRO A 114 -0.88 -11.55 11.23
CA PRO A 114 -1.94 -12.23 11.98
C PRO A 114 -2.22 -13.60 11.36
N PRO A 115 -2.90 -14.51 12.09
CA PRO A 115 -3.34 -15.78 11.51
C PRO A 115 -4.34 -15.53 10.38
N CYS A 116 -4.28 -16.37 9.34
CA CYS A 116 -5.27 -16.39 8.26
C CYS A 116 -6.63 -16.87 8.80
N PRO A 117 -7.73 -16.09 8.69
CA PRO A 117 -9.04 -16.53 9.12
C PRO A 117 -9.57 -17.67 8.22
N PRO A 118 -10.22 -18.71 8.79
CA PRO A 118 -10.62 -19.89 8.02
C PRO A 118 -11.70 -19.59 6.97
N GLU A 119 -12.52 -18.56 7.19
CA GLU A 119 -13.55 -18.06 6.27
C GLU A 119 -13.05 -17.02 5.25
N ASN A 120 -11.73 -16.86 5.06
CA ASN A 120 -11.23 -15.87 4.11
C ASN A 120 -11.59 -16.23 2.66
N VAL A 121 -12.35 -15.34 2.01
CA VAL A 121 -12.73 -15.43 0.58
C VAL A 121 -12.06 -14.35 -0.28
N LEU A 122 -11.15 -13.56 0.30
CA LEU A 122 -10.46 -12.49 -0.41
C LEU A 122 -9.40 -13.07 -1.36
N THR A 123 -9.45 -12.65 -2.62
CA THR A 123 -8.50 -13.01 -3.67
C THR A 123 -7.97 -11.75 -4.33
N TRP A 124 -6.95 -11.88 -5.18
CA TRP A 124 -6.54 -10.78 -6.06
C TRP A 124 -7.72 -10.19 -6.85
N ARG A 125 -8.59 -11.03 -7.43
CA ARG A 125 -9.71 -10.58 -8.27
C ARG A 125 -10.83 -9.93 -7.45
N SER A 126 -11.18 -10.50 -6.29
CA SER A 126 -12.29 -10.02 -5.46
C SER A 126 -11.93 -8.81 -4.59
N PHE A 127 -10.65 -8.59 -4.32
CA PHE A 127 -10.19 -7.54 -3.40
C PHE A 127 -8.86 -6.91 -3.80
N GLY A 128 -7.78 -7.71 -3.90
CA GLY A 128 -6.41 -7.20 -3.97
C GLY A 128 -6.16 -6.20 -5.10
N ALA A 129 -6.64 -6.49 -6.31
CA ALA A 129 -6.48 -5.64 -7.49
C ALA A 129 -7.15 -4.27 -7.31
N GLY A 130 -8.40 -4.26 -6.85
CA GLY A 130 -9.15 -3.02 -6.62
C GLY A 130 -8.55 -2.18 -5.50
N PHE A 131 -8.11 -2.83 -4.42
CA PHE A 131 -7.43 -2.16 -3.31
C PHE A 131 -6.14 -1.48 -3.78
N LEU A 132 -5.24 -2.21 -4.45
CA LEU A 132 -3.96 -1.66 -4.91
C LEU A 132 -4.15 -0.58 -5.96
N LEU A 133 -5.11 -0.74 -6.87
CA LEU A 133 -5.46 0.29 -7.86
C LEU A 133 -5.93 1.59 -7.21
N THR A 134 -6.73 1.48 -6.15
CA THR A 134 -7.30 2.65 -5.46
C THR A 134 -6.26 3.37 -4.61
N TRP A 135 -5.46 2.62 -3.86
CA TRP A 135 -4.64 3.17 -2.78
C TRP A 135 -3.15 3.22 -3.08
N CYS A 136 -2.64 2.42 -4.03
CA CYS A 136 -1.19 2.20 -4.17
C CYS A 136 -0.65 2.63 -5.55
N THR A 137 -1.33 2.31 -6.65
CA THR A 137 -0.83 2.58 -8.01
C THR A 137 -0.77 4.08 -8.35
N GLY A 138 -1.41 4.95 -7.57
CA GLY A 138 -1.25 6.39 -7.69
C GLY A 138 0.21 6.88 -7.50
N CYS A 139 1.05 6.08 -6.82
CA CYS A 139 2.49 6.32 -6.67
C CYS A 139 3.34 5.14 -7.19
N HIS A 140 2.81 3.92 -7.14
CA HIS A 140 3.50 2.67 -7.48
C HIS A 140 3.02 2.04 -8.80
N SER A 141 2.75 2.85 -9.82
CA SER A 141 2.50 2.33 -11.16
C SER A 141 3.74 2.46 -12.03
N SER A 142 4.01 1.43 -12.83
CA SER A 142 5.08 1.41 -13.83
C SER A 142 4.85 2.42 -14.96
N ALA A 143 3.62 2.92 -15.12
CA ALA A 143 3.29 3.96 -16.08
C ALA A 143 3.66 5.38 -15.62
N LEU A 144 4.04 5.57 -14.35
CA LEU A 144 4.42 6.87 -13.81
C LEU A 144 5.89 7.18 -14.07
N ALA A 145 6.16 8.40 -14.54
CA ALA A 145 7.50 8.97 -14.53
C ALA A 145 7.99 9.18 -13.09
N GLU A 146 9.31 9.24 -12.89
CA GLU A 146 9.94 9.33 -11.57
C GLU A 146 9.39 10.48 -10.70
N ASP A 147 9.18 11.64 -11.31
CA ASP A 147 8.68 12.84 -10.65
C ASP A 147 7.21 12.75 -10.22
N ALA A 148 6.43 11.86 -10.85
CA ALA A 148 5.03 11.60 -10.51
C ALA A 148 4.85 10.55 -9.40
N ARG A 149 5.90 9.85 -8.99
CA ARG A 149 5.84 8.72 -8.04
C ARG A 149 5.82 9.12 -6.57
N GLN A 150 5.86 10.42 -6.25
CA GLN A 150 5.83 10.95 -4.87
C GLN A 150 6.89 10.31 -3.95
N GLY A 151 8.07 10.04 -4.50
CA GLY A 151 9.17 9.37 -3.79
C GLY A 151 9.09 7.85 -3.76
N ALA A 152 8.08 7.21 -4.36
CA ALA A 152 8.05 5.76 -4.50
C ALA A 152 9.20 5.27 -5.41
N PRO A 153 9.89 4.16 -5.07
CA PRO A 153 11.04 3.67 -5.86
C PRO A 153 10.64 3.04 -7.19
N GLN A 154 11.33 3.40 -8.29
CA GLN A 154 10.98 2.96 -9.67
C GLN A 154 10.85 1.44 -9.86
N ALA A 155 11.51 0.63 -9.03
CA ALA A 155 11.47 -0.83 -9.11
C ALA A 155 10.35 -1.48 -8.29
N VAL A 156 9.48 -0.67 -7.65
CA VAL A 156 8.37 -1.14 -6.82
C VAL A 156 7.07 -0.70 -7.46
N ASP A 157 6.51 -1.59 -8.28
CA ASP A 157 5.27 -1.40 -9.04
C ASP A 157 4.20 -2.40 -8.58
N PHE A 158 2.94 -1.98 -8.60
CA PHE A 158 1.80 -2.78 -8.15
C PHE A 158 0.70 -2.94 -9.20
N ASP A 159 1.05 -2.75 -10.49
CA ASP A 159 0.09 -2.86 -11.60
C ASP A 159 -0.46 -4.28 -11.79
N THR A 160 0.29 -5.30 -11.35
CA THR A 160 -0.09 -6.71 -11.51
C THR A 160 0.22 -7.52 -10.25
N TYR A 161 -0.43 -8.69 -10.11
CA TYR A 161 -0.19 -9.61 -9.01
C TYR A 161 1.29 -10.02 -8.93
N ALA A 162 1.91 -10.32 -10.08
CA ALA A 162 3.29 -10.75 -10.16
C ALA A 162 4.27 -9.65 -9.69
N LEU A 163 3.97 -8.38 -9.99
CA LEU A 163 4.78 -7.24 -9.53
C LEU A 163 4.57 -6.96 -8.03
N TYR A 164 3.34 -7.13 -7.53
CA TYR A 164 3.01 -6.95 -6.12
C TYR A 164 3.59 -8.03 -5.19
N LYS A 165 3.45 -9.30 -5.55
CA LYS A 165 3.66 -10.44 -4.66
C LYS A 165 5.02 -10.44 -3.93
N PRO A 166 6.15 -10.08 -4.57
CA PRO A 166 7.46 -9.98 -3.89
C PRO A 166 7.49 -8.98 -2.73
N PHE A 167 6.60 -7.98 -2.74
CA PHE A 167 6.55 -6.89 -1.77
C PHE A 167 5.40 -7.01 -0.77
N GLU A 168 4.63 -8.11 -0.77
CA GLU A 168 3.43 -8.25 0.07
C GLU A 168 3.68 -7.94 1.55
N ARG A 169 4.87 -8.32 2.03
CA ARG A 169 5.28 -8.12 3.43
C ARG A 169 5.51 -6.65 3.76
N LEU A 170 6.16 -5.93 2.85
CA LEU A 170 6.39 -4.49 2.97
C LEU A 170 5.07 -3.72 2.84
N VAL A 171 4.16 -4.17 1.98
CA VAL A 171 2.82 -3.57 1.89
C VAL A 171 2.07 -3.72 3.21
N TYR A 172 2.12 -4.89 3.86
CA TYR A 172 1.54 -5.07 5.19
C TYR A 172 2.12 -4.09 6.21
N GLU A 173 3.44 -4.00 6.29
CA GLU A 173 4.12 -3.12 7.24
C GLU A 173 3.73 -1.65 7.04
N ARG A 174 3.81 -1.15 5.79
CA ARG A 174 3.57 0.27 5.46
C ARG A 174 2.09 0.65 5.51
N ALA A 175 1.20 -0.19 4.95
CA ALA A 175 -0.21 0.16 4.76
C ALA A 175 -1.12 -0.35 5.89
N VAL A 176 -0.67 -1.30 6.71
CA VAL A 176 -1.42 -1.80 7.87
C VAL A 176 -0.78 -1.34 9.17
N THR A 177 0.47 -1.72 9.44
CA THR A 177 1.10 -1.48 10.76
C THR A 177 1.41 -0.01 10.99
N GLU A 178 2.16 0.63 10.08
CA GLU A 178 2.49 2.06 10.22
C GLU A 178 1.24 2.94 10.10
N ALA A 179 0.34 2.64 9.16
CA ALA A 179 -0.92 3.37 9.02
C ALA A 179 -1.81 3.26 10.27
N HIS A 180 -1.80 2.11 10.96
CA HIS A 180 -2.48 1.97 12.25
C HIS A 180 -1.78 2.79 13.34
N ALA A 181 -0.45 2.77 13.40
CA ALA A 181 0.30 3.58 14.36
C ALA A 181 -0.03 5.06 14.23
N ILE A 182 -0.04 5.61 13.00
CA ILE A 182 -0.41 7.01 12.73
C ILE A 182 -1.87 7.29 13.10
N ALA A 183 -2.77 6.33 12.93
CA ALA A 183 -4.18 6.49 13.27
C ALA A 183 -4.43 6.56 14.79
N VAL A 184 -3.59 5.89 15.59
CA VAL A 184 -3.68 5.88 17.06
C VAL A 184 -2.85 6.99 17.69
N ASP A 185 -1.71 7.33 17.08
CA ASP A 185 -0.79 8.38 17.49
C ASP A 185 -0.44 9.27 16.28
N PRO A 186 -1.12 10.42 16.14
CA PRO A 186 -0.86 11.36 15.06
C PRO A 186 0.57 11.94 15.05
N ASP A 187 1.29 11.86 16.17
CA ASP A 187 2.68 12.34 16.30
C ASP A 187 3.72 11.26 15.95
N ALA A 188 3.27 10.07 15.53
CA ALA A 188 4.15 9.01 15.06
C ALA A 188 5.04 9.50 13.90
N ALA A 189 6.34 9.22 13.98
CA ALA A 189 7.34 9.73 13.03
C ALA A 189 7.21 9.19 11.58
N ALA A 190 6.33 8.22 11.34
CA ALA A 190 6.12 7.63 10.02
C ALA A 190 5.20 8.49 9.15
N SER A 191 5.53 8.65 7.87
CA SER A 191 4.61 9.21 6.88
C SER A 191 3.64 8.13 6.41
N PRO A 192 2.33 8.42 6.32
CA PRO A 192 1.34 7.43 5.92
C PRO A 192 1.58 6.98 4.48
N MET A 193 1.24 5.72 4.20
CA MET A 193 1.16 5.18 2.84
C MET A 193 -0.29 4.73 2.59
N PRO A 194 -1.01 5.39 1.66
CA PRO A 194 -0.53 6.41 0.72
C PRO A 194 -0.32 7.82 1.32
N PRO A 195 0.53 8.67 0.70
CA PRO A 195 0.76 10.04 1.16
C PRO A 195 -0.49 10.93 1.11
N ALA A 196 -1.45 10.60 0.23
CA ALA A 196 -2.70 11.34 0.07
C ALA A 196 -3.66 11.18 1.25
N GLY A 197 -3.43 10.21 2.14
CA GLY A 197 -4.25 9.99 3.33
C GLY A 197 -4.26 8.54 3.78
N LEU A 198 -4.81 8.30 4.98
CA LEU A 198 -4.94 6.96 5.52
C LEU A 198 -6.03 6.17 4.79
N VAL A 199 -5.70 4.94 4.41
CA VAL A 199 -6.68 3.93 3.98
C VAL A 199 -7.71 3.73 5.11
N PRO A 200 -9.03 3.67 4.85
CA PRO A 200 -10.03 3.42 5.89
C PRO A 200 -9.74 2.17 6.72
N ALA A 201 -10.06 2.19 8.02
CA ALA A 201 -9.72 1.10 8.94
C ALA A 201 -10.23 -0.28 8.46
N ALA A 202 -11.49 -0.35 8.02
CA ALA A 202 -12.09 -1.58 7.48
C ALA A 202 -11.34 -2.13 6.25
N ASP A 203 -10.84 -1.26 5.38
CA ASP A 203 -10.06 -1.67 4.21
C ASP A 203 -8.66 -2.16 4.60
N ARG A 204 -8.04 -1.54 5.62
CA ARG A 204 -6.75 -2.02 6.18
C ARG A 204 -6.90 -3.38 6.85
N GLU A 205 -8.01 -3.64 7.54
CA GLU A 205 -8.29 -4.95 8.14
C GLU A 205 -8.46 -6.03 7.06
N ARG A 206 -9.21 -5.74 5.98
CA ARG A 206 -9.33 -6.65 4.84
C ARG A 206 -7.99 -6.89 4.15
N LEU A 207 -7.15 -5.85 4.02
CA LEU A 207 -5.78 -5.99 3.51
C LEU A 207 -4.95 -6.92 4.40
N ALA A 208 -5.00 -6.74 5.72
CA ALA A 208 -4.29 -7.58 6.67
C ALA A 208 -4.71 -9.05 6.56
N GLN A 209 -6.02 -9.34 6.47
CA GLN A 209 -6.54 -10.69 6.29
C GLN A 209 -6.10 -11.32 4.98
N TRP A 210 -6.20 -10.58 3.87
CA TRP A 210 -5.78 -11.07 2.56
C TRP A 210 -4.29 -11.43 2.54
N ILE A 211 -3.42 -10.57 3.09
CA ILE A 211 -1.97 -10.82 3.18
C ILE A 211 -1.65 -11.97 4.14
N ALA A 212 -2.32 -12.04 5.29
CA ALA A 212 -2.17 -13.14 6.26
C ALA A 212 -2.42 -14.52 5.64
N CYS A 213 -3.33 -14.59 4.66
CA CYS A 213 -3.62 -15.80 3.91
C CYS A 213 -2.71 -16.02 2.69
N GLY A 214 -1.58 -15.30 2.61
CA GLY A 214 -0.62 -15.42 1.51
C GLY A 214 -1.09 -14.76 0.21
N SER A 215 -1.99 -13.77 0.30
CA SER A 215 -2.43 -12.96 -0.83
C SER A 215 -2.87 -13.81 -2.03
N PRO A 216 -3.84 -14.74 -1.90
CA PRO A 216 -4.13 -15.72 -2.95
C PRO A 216 -4.44 -15.08 -4.31
N ALA A 217 -3.77 -15.61 -5.34
CA ALA A 217 -3.95 -15.26 -6.74
C ALA A 217 -5.37 -15.63 -7.23
N PRO A 218 -5.82 -15.12 -8.38
CA PRO A 218 -7.06 -15.63 -8.96
C PRO A 218 -6.86 -17.07 -9.49
N HIS A 219 -7.87 -17.91 -9.29
CA HIS A 219 -8.05 -19.14 -10.08
C HIS A 219 -8.59 -18.81 -11.47
#